data_AF-A0A1T4WLE3-F1
#
_entry.id   AF-A0A1T4WLE3-F1
#
_cell.length_a   1.000
_cell.length_b   1.000
_cell.length_c   1.000
_cell.angle_alpha   90.00
_cell.angle_beta   90.00
_cell.angle_gamma   90.00
#
_symmetry.space_group_name_H-M   'P 1'
#
loop_
_entity.id
_entity.type
_entity.pdbx_description
1 polymer ?
#
loop_
_entity_poly.entity_id
_entity_poly.type
_entity_poly.pdbx_seq_one_letter_code
_entity_poly.pdbx_strand_id
1 'polypeptide(L)'
;MHWATHGHTAAEVIAERADASKPFMGLQTTRPGGIVRKDDVGIAKNYLTESELQVLNRIVNLYIEYAELQALERKPMTMRDWIAKLDEFLKASGRPLLEHAGEVSAEDARQKAEREYEHYRKLLDAQPQQIDVDFEKAAKELKKLPRPRKPREPRRGPEQER
;
A
#
# COMPACT_ATOMS: atom_id res chain seq x y z
N MET A 1 -12.49 -7.66 -14.45
CA MET A 1 -11.08 -7.66 -14.92
C MET A 1 -10.17 -8.53 -14.08
N HIS A 2 -10.05 -8.32 -12.75
CA HIS A 2 -9.26 -9.17 -11.86
C HIS A 2 -9.53 -10.68 -12.04
N TRP A 3 -10.81 -11.06 -12.12
CA TRP A 3 -11.18 -12.45 -12.39
C TRP A 3 -10.62 -13.00 -13.71
N ALA A 4 -10.72 -12.21 -14.78
CA ALA A 4 -10.22 -12.59 -16.10
C ALA A 4 -8.69 -12.67 -16.18
N THR A 5 -7.96 -12.09 -15.21
CA THR A 5 -6.50 -12.11 -15.16
C THR A 5 -5.95 -13.25 -14.33
N HIS A 6 -6.56 -13.55 -13.19
CA HIS A 6 -6.01 -14.49 -12.20
C HIS A 6 -7.07 -15.30 -11.44
N GLY A 7 -8.34 -15.27 -11.87
CA GLY A 7 -9.39 -16.13 -11.30
C GLY A 7 -9.88 -15.76 -9.90
N HIS A 8 -9.58 -14.54 -9.44
CA HIS A 8 -10.03 -14.05 -8.13
C HIS A 8 -10.64 -12.66 -8.26
N THR A 9 -11.60 -12.35 -7.39
CA THR A 9 -12.08 -10.99 -7.20
C THR A 9 -10.99 -10.14 -6.51
N ALA A 10 -11.10 -8.81 -6.60
CA ALA A 10 -10.15 -7.93 -5.92
C ALA A 10 -10.14 -8.16 -4.40
N ALA A 11 -11.31 -8.43 -3.81
CA ALA A 11 -11.46 -8.73 -2.39
C ALA A 11 -10.77 -10.05 -2.01
N GLU A 12 -10.97 -11.10 -2.80
CA GLU A 12 -10.31 -12.39 -2.61
C GLU A 12 -8.78 -12.28 -2.70
N VAL A 13 -8.25 -11.53 -3.67
CA VAL A 13 -6.79 -11.30 -3.77
C VAL A 13 -6.24 -10.67 -2.50
N ILE A 14 -6.89 -9.63 -1.99
CA ILE A 14 -6.47 -8.96 -0.75
C ILE A 14 -6.56 -9.95 0.41
N ALA A 15 -7.69 -10.65 0.54
CA ALA A 15 -7.93 -11.57 1.63
C ALA A 15 -6.95 -12.75 1.62
N GLU A 16 -6.58 -13.27 0.46
CA GLU A 16 -5.67 -14.40 0.34
C GLU A 16 -4.20 -13.99 0.52
N ARG A 17 -3.80 -12.83 -0.03
CA ARG A 17 -2.38 -12.46 -0.15
C ARG A 17 -1.88 -11.53 0.95
N ALA A 18 -2.75 -10.80 1.64
CA ALA A 18 -2.35 -9.94 2.75
C ALA A 18 -1.95 -10.80 3.97
N ASP A 19 -0.66 -10.74 4.33
CA ASP A 19 -0.06 -11.58 5.38
C ASP A 19 1.12 -10.86 6.02
N ALA A 20 0.99 -10.49 7.29
CA ALA A 20 1.99 -9.76 8.06
C ALA A 20 3.32 -10.51 8.27
N SER A 21 3.33 -11.83 8.13
CA SER A 21 4.55 -12.64 8.26
C SER A 21 5.46 -12.55 7.04
N LYS A 22 4.92 -12.12 5.89
CA LYS A 22 5.67 -11.99 4.63
C LYS A 22 6.38 -10.64 4.53
N PRO A 23 7.49 -10.56 3.78
CA PRO A 23 8.10 -9.28 3.43
C PRO A 23 7.06 -8.34 2.82
N PHE A 24 7.04 -7.08 3.29
CA PHE A 24 6.09 -6.05 2.85
C PHE A 24 4.62 -6.50 2.92
N MET A 25 4.28 -7.40 3.85
CA MET A 25 2.95 -8.00 3.98
C MET A 25 2.45 -8.80 2.77
N GLY A 26 3.35 -9.24 1.89
CA GLY A 26 3.00 -9.90 0.63
C GLY A 26 2.74 -8.95 -0.55
N LEU A 27 2.90 -7.64 -0.36
CA LEU A 27 2.85 -6.66 -1.45
C LEU A 27 4.00 -6.90 -2.43
N GLN A 28 3.67 -6.97 -3.72
CA GLN A 28 4.63 -7.08 -4.82
C GLN A 28 5.13 -5.69 -5.25
N THR A 29 4.30 -4.67 -5.09
CA THR A 29 4.65 -3.28 -5.39
C THR A 29 4.49 -2.42 -4.15
N THR A 30 5.56 -1.73 -3.76
CA THR A 30 5.57 -0.79 -2.63
C THR A 30 5.89 0.62 -3.09
N ARG A 31 5.69 1.60 -2.21
CA ARG A 31 6.17 2.97 -2.43
C ARG A 31 7.71 3.01 -2.46
N PRO A 32 8.30 4.10 -3.00
CA PRO A 32 9.74 4.31 -2.93
C PRO A 32 10.27 4.13 -1.50
N GLY A 33 11.37 3.41 -1.36
CA GLY A 33 11.96 3.09 -0.06
C GLY A 33 11.31 1.92 0.69
N GLY A 34 10.48 1.10 0.03
CA GLY A 34 9.91 -0.10 0.65
C GLY A 34 8.85 0.20 1.72
N ILE A 35 8.28 1.40 1.69
CA ILE A 35 7.33 1.86 2.70
C ILE A 35 5.96 1.25 2.41
N VAL A 36 5.43 0.52 3.38
CA VAL A 36 4.06 0.01 3.39
C VAL A 36 3.20 0.93 4.25
N ARG A 37 2.08 1.43 3.70
CA ARG A 37 1.08 2.19 4.45
C ARG A 37 -0.24 1.42 4.53
N LYS A 38 -1.07 1.80 5.51
CA LYS A 38 -2.41 1.26 5.70
C LYS A 38 -3.30 1.39 4.45
N ASP A 39 -3.16 2.49 3.70
CA ASP A 39 -3.93 2.69 2.47
C ASP A 39 -3.49 1.76 1.33
N ASP A 40 -2.25 1.28 1.35
CA ASP A 40 -1.69 0.44 0.28
C ASP A 40 -2.13 -1.03 0.40
N VAL A 41 -2.44 -1.49 1.62
CA VAL A 41 -2.85 -2.88 1.89
C VAL A 41 -4.29 -3.18 1.46
N GLY A 42 -5.12 -2.14 1.26
CA GLY A 42 -6.48 -2.28 0.73
C GLY A 42 -6.53 -2.36 -0.80
N ILE A 43 -5.40 -2.29 -1.50
CA ILE A 43 -5.35 -2.20 -2.97
C ILE A 43 -4.90 -3.54 -3.55
N ALA A 44 -5.84 -4.29 -4.14
CA ALA A 44 -5.58 -5.62 -4.73
C ALA A 44 -4.44 -5.61 -5.77
N LYS A 45 -4.34 -4.56 -6.59
CA LYS A 45 -3.27 -4.36 -7.57
C LYS A 45 -1.87 -4.52 -6.95
N ASN A 46 -1.66 -4.06 -5.71
CA ASN A 46 -0.34 -4.07 -5.10
C ASN A 46 0.13 -5.48 -4.72
N TYR A 47 -0.78 -6.46 -4.71
CA TYR A 47 -0.51 -7.87 -4.48
C TYR A 47 -0.34 -8.69 -5.78
N LEU A 48 -0.48 -8.05 -6.95
CA LEU A 48 -0.34 -8.74 -8.24
C LEU A 48 1.13 -8.88 -8.63
N THR A 49 1.46 -10.03 -9.22
CA THR A 49 2.78 -10.25 -9.82
C THR A 49 2.94 -9.43 -11.09
N GLU A 50 4.18 -9.30 -11.57
CA GLU A 50 4.45 -8.57 -12.81
C GLU A 50 3.67 -9.17 -14.01
N SER A 51 3.61 -10.50 -14.11
CA SER A 51 2.87 -11.16 -15.20
C SER A 51 1.37 -10.90 -15.11
N GLU A 52 0.78 -11.00 -13.92
CA GLU A 52 -0.64 -10.67 -13.70
C GLU A 52 -0.94 -9.22 -14.05
N LEU A 53 -0.07 -8.29 -13.62
CA LEU A 53 -0.23 -6.87 -13.86
C LEU A 53 -0.04 -6.51 -15.34
N GLN A 54 0.90 -7.15 -16.04
CA GLN A 54 1.05 -7.00 -17.49
C GLN A 54 -0.21 -7.47 -18.23
N VAL A 55 -0.77 -8.61 -17.85
CA VAL A 55 -2.01 -9.11 -18.46
C VAL A 55 -3.16 -8.15 -18.17
N LEU A 56 -3.34 -7.71 -16.92
CA LEU A 56 -4.36 -6.74 -16.54
C LEU A 56 -4.27 -5.46 -17.38
N ASN A 57 -3.08 -4.89 -17.50
CA ASN A 57 -2.84 -3.67 -18.28
C ASN A 57 -3.19 -3.87 -19.76
N ARG A 58 -2.83 -5.01 -20.36
CA ARG A 58 -3.18 -5.29 -21.77
C ARG A 58 -4.69 -5.35 -21.99
N ILE A 59 -5.44 -6.01 -21.10
CA ILE A 59 -6.90 -6.09 -21.22
C ILE A 59 -7.53 -4.70 -21.03
N VAL A 60 -7.06 -3.93 -20.04
CA VAL A 60 -7.56 -2.57 -19.78
C VAL A 60 -7.28 -1.64 -20.97
N ASN A 61 -6.07 -1.66 -21.50
CA ASN A 61 -5.68 -0.82 -22.64
C ASN A 61 -6.54 -1.15 -23.87
N LEU A 62 -6.68 -2.43 -24.21
CA LEU A 62 -7.48 -2.86 -25.36
C LEU A 62 -8.95 -2.46 -25.21
N TYR A 63 -9.50 -2.49 -23.98
CA TYR A 63 -10.85 -2.02 -23.73
C TYR A 63 -10.98 -0.49 -23.89
N ILE A 64 -9.98 0.29 -23.48
CA ILE A 64 -9.95 1.75 -23.67
C ILE A 64 -9.81 2.10 -25.15
N GLU A 65 -8.94 1.42 -25.89
CA GLU A 65 -8.79 1.59 -27.35
C GLU A 65 -10.10 1.31 -28.07
N TYR A 66 -10.82 0.25 -27.68
CA TYR A 66 -12.16 -0.03 -28.20
C TYR A 66 -13.13 1.12 -27.91
N ALA A 67 -13.14 1.64 -26.68
CA ALA A 67 -14.00 2.76 -26.31
C ALA A 67 -13.67 4.03 -27.09
N GLU A 68 -12.39 4.28 -27.35
CA GLU A 68 -11.92 5.39 -28.18
C GLU A 68 -12.41 5.27 -29.63
N LEU A 69 -12.37 4.07 -30.22
CA LEU A 69 -12.93 3.84 -31.55
C LEU A 69 -14.43 4.14 -31.60
N GLN A 70 -15.21 3.70 -30.61
CA GLN A 70 -16.64 4.01 -30.55
C GLN A 70 -16.88 5.53 -30.44
N ALA A 71 -16.06 6.23 -29.66
CA ALA A 71 -16.13 7.68 -29.52
C ALA A 71 -15.80 8.42 -30.82
N LEU A 72 -14.75 7.99 -31.54
CA LEU A 72 -14.37 8.54 -32.84
C LEU A 72 -15.46 8.33 -33.90
N GLU A 73 -16.11 7.18 -33.89
CA GLU A 73 -17.25 6.85 -34.75
C GLU A 73 -18.56 7.53 -34.32
N ARG A 74 -18.54 8.30 -33.22
CA ARG A 74 -19.71 8.95 -32.61
C ARG A 74 -20.86 7.98 -32.34
N LYS A 75 -20.53 6.75 -31.96
CA LYS A 75 -21.51 5.74 -31.56
C LYS A 75 -21.86 5.94 -30.08
N PRO A 76 -23.06 6.43 -29.75
CA PRO A 76 -23.46 6.58 -28.37
C PRO A 76 -23.60 5.20 -27.72
N MET A 77 -23.07 5.05 -26.52
CA MET A 77 -23.16 3.81 -25.74
C MET A 77 -23.61 4.12 -24.31
N THR A 78 -24.52 3.32 -23.79
CA THR A 78 -24.92 3.36 -22.39
C THR A 78 -23.98 2.54 -21.52
N MET A 79 -24.01 2.75 -20.20
CA MET A 79 -23.24 1.93 -19.25
C MET A 79 -23.56 0.42 -19.36
N ARG A 80 -24.79 0.06 -19.74
CA ARG A 80 -25.17 -1.34 -19.96
C ARG A 80 -24.49 -1.92 -21.20
N ASP A 81 -24.41 -1.14 -22.28
CA ASP A 81 -23.75 -1.56 -23.51
C ASP A 81 -22.25 -1.79 -23.29
N TRP A 82 -21.62 -0.92 -22.49
CA TRP A 82 -20.22 -1.07 -22.08
C TRP A 82 -19.97 -2.37 -21.31
N ILE A 83 -20.83 -2.70 -20.34
CA ILE A 83 -20.72 -3.96 -19.58
C ILE A 83 -20.86 -5.16 -20.52
N ALA A 84 -21.90 -5.17 -21.37
CA ALA A 84 -22.13 -6.27 -22.31
C ALA A 84 -20.94 -6.46 -23.28
N LYS A 85 -20.36 -5.37 -23.80
CA LYS A 85 -19.21 -5.44 -24.68
C LYS A 85 -17.94 -5.90 -23.99
N LEU A 86 -17.74 -5.51 -22.73
CA LEU A 86 -16.63 -6.02 -21.94
C LEU A 86 -16.77 -7.54 -21.75
N ASP A 87 -17.97 -8.03 -21.45
CA ASP A 87 -18.22 -9.45 -21.27
C ASP A 87 -18.00 -10.25 -22.55
N GLU A 88 -18.49 -9.76 -23.70
CA GLU A 88 -18.22 -10.35 -25.02
C GLU A 88 -16.72 -10.41 -25.32
N PHE A 89 -16.01 -9.31 -25.05
CA PHE A 89 -14.57 -9.20 -25.28
C PHE A 89 -13.78 -10.22 -24.44
N LEU A 90 -14.12 -10.35 -23.15
CA LEU A 90 -13.48 -11.31 -22.27
C LEU A 90 -13.73 -12.75 -22.74
N LYS A 91 -14.96 -13.10 -23.12
CA LYS A 91 -15.30 -14.42 -23.69
C LYS A 91 -14.51 -14.70 -24.97
N ALA A 92 -14.47 -13.75 -25.90
CA ALA A 92 -13.75 -13.90 -27.17
C ALA A 92 -12.24 -14.10 -26.97
N SER A 93 -11.66 -13.50 -25.93
CA SER A 93 -10.26 -13.69 -25.54
C SER A 93 -9.98 -15.01 -24.81
N GLY A 94 -10.99 -15.88 -24.63
CA GLY A 94 -10.87 -17.15 -23.91
C GLY A 94 -10.72 -16.99 -22.39
N ARG A 95 -11.08 -15.83 -21.83
CA ARG A 95 -10.94 -15.56 -20.40
C ARG A 95 -12.24 -15.89 -19.67
N PRO A 96 -12.15 -16.44 -18.45
CA PRO A 96 -13.33 -16.72 -17.65
C PRO A 96 -14.01 -15.42 -17.22
N LEU A 97 -15.34 -15.44 -17.22
CA LEU A 97 -16.12 -14.39 -16.58
C LEU A 97 -16.43 -14.74 -15.14
N LEU A 98 -16.61 -13.68 -14.35
CA LEU A 98 -17.12 -13.79 -13.01
C LEU A 98 -18.65 -13.92 -13.10
N GLU A 99 -19.18 -15.12 -12.86
CA GLU A 99 -20.62 -15.38 -12.91
C GLU A 99 -21.29 -15.32 -11.53
N HIS A 100 -20.52 -15.07 -10.47
CA HIS A 100 -20.97 -14.98 -9.08
C HIS A 100 -20.40 -13.73 -8.38
N ALA A 101 -20.87 -13.41 -7.18
CA ALA A 101 -20.43 -12.22 -6.44
C ALA A 101 -19.02 -12.33 -5.80
N GLY A 102 -18.33 -13.46 -5.98
CA GLY A 102 -17.20 -13.86 -5.15
C GLY A 102 -17.61 -14.46 -3.80
N GLU A 103 -16.64 -14.92 -3.02
CA GLU A 103 -16.84 -15.48 -1.67
C GLU A 103 -16.58 -14.47 -0.55
N VAL A 104 -15.79 -13.43 -0.83
CA VAL A 104 -15.32 -12.47 0.17
C VAL A 104 -15.83 -11.07 -0.15
N SER A 105 -16.41 -10.39 0.85
CA SER A 105 -16.82 -9.00 0.68
C SER A 105 -15.62 -8.06 0.67
N ALA A 106 -15.74 -6.93 -0.05
CA ALA A 106 -14.67 -5.93 -0.11
C ALA A 106 -14.34 -5.35 1.28
N GLU A 107 -15.35 -5.21 2.14
CA GLU A 107 -15.19 -4.69 3.49
C GLU A 107 -14.46 -5.70 4.40
N ASP A 108 -14.82 -6.98 4.34
CA ASP A 108 -14.15 -8.01 5.13
C ASP A 108 -12.68 -8.18 4.71
N ALA A 109 -12.42 -8.14 3.40
CA ALA A 109 -11.06 -8.19 2.86
C ALA A 109 -10.22 -7.00 3.34
N ARG A 110 -10.79 -5.79 3.31
CA ARG A 110 -10.13 -4.58 3.80
C ARG A 110 -9.84 -4.67 5.30
N GLN A 111 -10.82 -5.04 6.11
CA GLN A 111 -10.63 -5.20 7.56
C GLN A 111 -9.57 -6.24 7.88
N LYS A 112 -9.52 -7.35 7.14
CA LYS A 112 -8.45 -8.34 7.27
C LYS A 112 -7.08 -7.70 6.98
N ALA A 113 -6.92 -7.05 5.84
CA ALA A 113 -5.65 -6.43 5.46
C ALA A 113 -5.19 -5.35 6.45
N GLU A 114 -6.13 -4.57 7.00
CA GLU A 114 -5.84 -3.57 8.03
C GLU A 114 -5.36 -4.22 9.35
N ARG A 115 -5.98 -5.33 9.78
CA ARG A 115 -5.51 -6.10 10.95
C ARG A 115 -4.12 -6.67 10.75
N GLU A 116 -3.85 -7.25 9.58
CA GLU A 116 -2.51 -7.71 9.21
C GLU A 116 -1.51 -6.54 9.22
N TYR A 117 -1.91 -5.35 8.78
CA TYR A 117 -1.04 -4.18 8.78
C TYR A 117 -0.65 -3.76 10.19
N GLU A 118 -1.60 -3.78 11.13
CA GLU A 118 -1.30 -3.50 12.54
C GLU A 118 -0.34 -4.53 13.13
N HIS A 119 -0.46 -5.81 12.75
CA HIS A 119 0.48 -6.83 13.19
C HIS A 119 1.87 -6.61 12.60
N TYR A 120 1.96 -6.40 11.28
CA TYR A 120 3.19 -6.08 10.57
C TYR A 120 3.89 -4.85 11.14
N ARG A 121 3.12 -3.80 11.49
CA ARG A 121 3.67 -2.58 12.07
C ARG A 121 4.30 -2.85 13.43
N LYS A 122 3.65 -3.63 14.29
CA LYS A 122 4.23 -4.06 15.57
C LYS A 122 5.52 -4.87 15.39
N LEU A 123 5.56 -5.75 14.39
CA LEU A 123 6.76 -6.53 14.05
C LEU A 123 7.92 -5.66 13.54
N LEU A 124 7.61 -4.61 12.77
CA LEU A 124 8.60 -3.64 12.31
C LEU A 124 9.11 -2.76 13.45
N ASP A 125 8.22 -2.26 14.30
CA ASP A 125 8.58 -1.39 15.41
C ASP A 125 9.39 -2.15 16.50
N ALA A 126 9.24 -3.48 16.58
CA ALA A 126 10.05 -4.33 17.47
C ALA A 126 11.46 -4.60 16.94
N GLN A 127 11.74 -4.34 15.66
CA GLN A 127 13.06 -4.53 15.07
C GLN A 127 13.95 -3.31 15.33
N PRO A 128 15.22 -3.50 15.73
CA PRO A 128 16.14 -2.38 15.94
C PRO A 128 16.34 -1.64 14.62
N GLN A 129 15.97 -0.36 14.59
CA GLN A 129 16.19 0.47 13.42
C GLN A 129 17.60 1.06 13.47
N GLN A 130 18.11 1.43 12.30
CA GLN A 130 19.39 2.11 12.19
C GLN A 130 19.42 3.42 13.01
N ILE A 131 18.26 4.08 13.13
CA ILE A 131 18.05 5.26 13.96
C ILE A 131 18.30 4.95 15.44
N ASP A 132 17.88 3.78 15.94
CA ASP A 132 18.09 3.39 17.33
C ASP A 132 19.58 3.18 17.61
N VAL A 133 20.30 2.58 16.67
CA VAL A 133 21.76 2.39 16.76
C VAL A 133 22.50 3.72 16.73
N ASP A 134 22.09 4.65 15.86
CA ASP A 134 22.71 5.97 15.74
C ASP A 134 22.36 6.86 16.95
N PHE A 135 21.14 6.73 17.50
CA PHE A 135 20.75 7.35 18.75
C PHE A 135 21.58 6.82 19.93
N GLU A 136 21.78 5.50 20.03
CA GLU A 136 22.64 4.92 21.06
C GLU A 136 24.08 5.41 20.97
N LYS A 137 24.63 5.51 19.75
CA LYS A 137 25.97 6.07 19.53
C LYS A 137 26.03 7.53 19.98
N ALA A 138 25.06 8.36 19.57
CA ALA A 138 24.98 9.76 19.97
C ALA A 138 24.86 9.91 21.50
N ALA A 139 24.03 9.07 22.15
CA ALA A 139 23.85 9.07 23.60
C ALA A 139 25.14 8.67 24.36
N LYS A 140 25.93 7.73 23.81
CA LYS A 140 27.24 7.35 24.36
C LYS A 140 28.26 8.49 24.24
N GLU A 141 28.30 9.19 23.11
CA GLU A 141 29.17 10.36 22.92
C GLU A 141 28.79 11.51 23.86
N LEU A 142 27.50 11.76 24.06
CA LEU A 142 27.01 12.79 25.00
C LEU A 142 27.42 12.52 26.46
N LYS A 143 27.48 11.25 26.89
CA LYS A 143 27.95 10.89 28.23
C LYS A 143 29.45 11.10 28.42
N LYS A 144 30.25 11.11 27.35
CA LYS A 144 31.70 11.35 27.41
C LYS A 144 32.05 12.84 27.48
N LEU A 145 31.12 13.73 27.14
CA LEU A 145 31.35 15.16 27.18
C LEU A 145 31.39 15.68 28.63
N PRO A 146 32.32 16.58 28.97
CA PRO A 146 32.40 17.16 30.31
C PRO A 146 31.14 17.97 30.63
N ARG A 147 30.63 17.86 31.86
CA ARG A 147 29.41 18.57 32.29
C ARG A 147 29.53 20.08 32.04
N PRO A 148 28.47 20.75 31.56
CA PRO A 148 28.51 22.19 31.34
C PRO A 148 28.80 22.91 32.67
N ARG A 149 29.72 23.88 32.62
CA ARG A 149 30.10 24.68 33.80
C ARG A 149 28.88 25.46 34.29
N LYS A 150 28.55 25.34 35.58
CA LYS A 150 27.44 26.08 36.21
C LYS A 150 27.59 27.58 35.96
N PRO A 151 26.50 28.31 35.61
CA PRO A 151 26.54 29.77 35.53
C PRO A 151 26.98 30.35 36.87
N ARG A 152 27.96 31.27 36.86
CA ARG A 152 28.39 31.98 38.07
C ARG A 152 27.26 32.89 38.53
N GLU A 153 26.83 32.75 39.79
CA GLU A 153 25.87 33.67 40.40
C GLU A 153 26.40 35.12 40.35
N PRO A 154 25.55 36.10 40.00
CA PRO A 154 25.96 37.49 39.97
C PRO A 154 26.25 37.97 41.40
N ARG A 155 27.46 38.49 41.62
CA ARG A 155 27.87 39.10 42.89
C ARG A 155 26.94 40.28 43.21
N ARG A 156 26.14 40.19 44.28
CA ARG A 156 25.47 41.35 44.87
C ARG A 156 26.57 42.30 45.37
N GLY A 157 26.60 43.52 44.82
CA GLY A 157 27.49 44.60 45.28
C GLY A 157 27.13 45.03 46.70
N PRO A 158 28.07 45.65 47.44
CA PRO A 158 27.89 45.96 48.85
C PRO A 158 26.75 46.97 49.04
N GLU A 159 25.85 46.62 49.94
CA GLU A 159 24.78 47.45 50.47
C GLU A 159 25.43 48.65 51.19
N GLN A 160 25.15 49.87 50.71
CA GLN A 160 25.63 51.09 51.36
C GLN A 160 24.92 51.25 52.72
N GLU A 161 25.67 51.12 53.81
CA GLU A 161 25.21 51.50 55.14
C GLU A 161 25.53 52.98 55.40
N ARG A 162 24.46 53.75 55.62
CA ARG A 162 24.34 55.06 56.30
C ARG A 162 24.67 56.33 55.54
#